data_AF-A0A359M066-F1
#
_entry.id   AF-A0A359M066-F1
#
_cell.length_a   1.000
_cell.length_b   1.000
_cell.length_c   1.000
_cell.angle_alpha   90.00
_cell.angle_beta   90.00
_cell.angle_gamma   90.00
#
_symmetry.space_group_name_H-M   'P 1'
#
loop_
_entity.id
_entity.type
_entity.pdbx_description
1 polymer ?
#
loop_
_entity_poly.entity_id
_entity_poly.type
_entity_poly.pdbx_seq_one_letter_code
_entity_poly.pdbx_strand_id
1 'polypeptide(L)'
;MLRWMKAVLRWLRRFQKTPELPPLTGAPAVRRLKTYSAESGYVYQYYFEGRRLLLRDGVPTNEFVFEVSADRRRYQPVSVYVAEAVLEEWCARNQRVDLSSSQRHGVAKMALFGAFDQRAKPQEMEKPVVLTSEEMDRIAEAIDLEAGTGVAP
;
A
#
# COMPACT_ATOMS: atom_id res chain seq x y z
N MET A 1 8.20 -28.57 -36.11
CA MET A 1 7.83 -27.20 -36.54
C MET A 1 7.19 -26.33 -35.44
N LEU A 2 6.34 -26.86 -34.57
CA LEU A 2 5.52 -26.06 -33.62
C LEU A 2 6.25 -25.50 -32.37
N ARG A 3 7.52 -25.87 -32.12
CA ARG A 3 8.31 -25.38 -30.97
C ARG A 3 8.92 -24.00 -31.21
N TRP A 4 9.16 -23.63 -32.47
CA TRP A 4 9.83 -22.37 -32.84
C TRP A 4 8.89 -21.15 -32.73
N MET A 5 7.61 -21.31 -33.07
CA MET A 5 6.59 -20.24 -32.97
C MET A 5 6.34 -19.79 -31.51
N LYS A 6 6.40 -20.70 -30.53
CA LYS A 6 6.27 -20.37 -29.10
C LYS A 6 7.47 -19.60 -28.55
N ALA A 7 8.65 -19.73 -29.16
CA ALA A 7 9.83 -18.97 -28.77
C ALA A 7 9.76 -17.53 -29.27
N VAL A 8 9.33 -17.33 -30.53
CA VAL A 8 9.11 -16.01 -31.13
C VAL A 8 7.98 -15.26 -30.43
N LEU A 9 6.88 -15.93 -30.10
CA LEU A 9 5.75 -15.30 -29.37
C LEU A 9 6.14 -14.88 -27.93
N ARG A 10 7.05 -15.61 -27.28
CA ARG A 10 7.61 -15.22 -25.96
C ARG A 10 8.61 -14.08 -26.06
N TRP A 11 9.38 -14.00 -27.15
CA TRP A 11 10.28 -12.89 -27.44
C TRP A 11 9.51 -11.58 -27.71
N LEU A 12 8.45 -11.62 -28.52
CA LEU A 12 7.57 -10.47 -28.77
C LEU A 12 6.82 -9.97 -27.53
N ARG A 13 6.44 -10.86 -26.60
CA ARG A 13 5.88 -10.47 -25.29
C ARG A 13 6.91 -9.82 -24.35
N ARG A 14 8.21 -10.05 -24.56
CA ARG A 14 9.31 -9.48 -23.77
C ARG A 14 9.64 -8.03 -24.14
N PHE A 15 9.12 -7.56 -25.29
CA PHE A 15 9.26 -6.18 -25.78
C PHE A 15 7.99 -5.35 -25.63
N GLN A 16 6.93 -5.90 -25.03
CA GLN A 16 5.83 -5.07 -24.55
C GLN A 16 6.37 -4.27 -23.37
N LYS A 17 6.87 -3.06 -23.65
CA LYS A 17 7.18 -2.05 -22.63
C LYS A 17 6.01 -2.03 -21.66
N THR A 18 6.22 -2.55 -20.46
CA THR A 18 5.33 -2.25 -19.33
C THR A 18 5.22 -0.73 -19.31
N PRO A 19 4.00 -0.15 -19.31
CA PRO A 19 3.88 1.30 -19.15
C PRO A 19 4.71 1.68 -17.93
N GLU A 20 5.71 2.54 -18.14
CA GLU A 20 6.62 2.94 -17.07
C GLU A 20 5.76 3.64 -16.01
N LEU A 21 5.58 2.96 -14.88
CA LEU A 21 4.82 3.52 -13.78
C LEU A 21 5.56 4.76 -13.27
N PRO A 22 4.84 5.80 -12.82
CA PRO A 22 5.46 6.96 -12.22
C PRO A 22 6.47 6.54 -11.13
N PRO A 23 7.59 7.27 -10.99
CA PRO A 23 8.56 6.98 -9.95
C PRO A 23 7.94 7.17 -8.56
N LEU A 24 8.42 6.40 -7.58
CA LEU A 24 8.02 6.57 -6.19
C LEU A 24 8.60 7.88 -5.62
N THR A 25 7.82 8.54 -4.79
CA THR A 25 8.15 9.82 -4.16
C THR A 25 7.88 9.77 -2.65
N GLY A 26 8.49 10.66 -1.88
CA GLY A 26 8.27 10.75 -0.44
C GLY A 26 8.94 9.67 0.41
N ALA A 27 9.81 8.85 -0.18
CA ALA A 27 10.67 7.94 0.57
C ALA A 27 11.65 8.73 1.45
N PRO A 28 11.92 8.30 2.70
CA PRO A 28 12.90 8.94 3.55
C PRO A 28 14.32 8.78 2.98
N ALA A 29 15.15 9.83 3.06
CA ALA A 29 16.53 9.81 2.56
C ALA A 29 17.38 8.70 3.19
N VAL A 30 17.10 8.37 4.46
CA VAL A 30 17.68 7.22 5.15
C VAL A 30 16.59 6.20 5.38
N ARG A 31 16.78 5.02 4.78
CA ARG A 31 15.88 3.89 4.90
C ARG A 31 15.87 3.36 6.35
N ARG A 32 14.69 3.31 6.98
CA ARG A 32 14.52 2.89 8.38
C ARG A 32 13.74 1.59 8.46
N LEU A 33 14.34 0.57 9.06
CA LEU A 33 13.65 -0.70 9.33
C LEU A 33 12.63 -0.52 10.46
N LYS A 34 11.42 -1.02 10.24
CA LYS A 34 10.36 -1.10 11.24
C LYS A 34 9.96 -2.55 11.46
N THR A 35 9.44 -2.83 12.65
CA THR A 35 8.96 -4.16 13.05
C THR A 35 7.53 -4.03 13.55
N TYR A 36 6.67 -5.00 13.23
CA TYR A 36 5.29 -5.12 13.70
C TYR A 36 5.02 -6.55 14.13
N SER A 37 4.46 -6.72 15.34
CA SER A 37 4.01 -8.02 15.85
C SER A 37 2.52 -8.15 15.56
N ALA A 38 2.18 -9.01 14.62
CA ALA A 38 0.80 -9.21 14.19
C ALA A 38 0.02 -10.11 15.15
N GLU A 39 -1.30 -9.96 15.18
CA GLU A 39 -2.22 -10.80 15.96
C GLU A 39 -2.14 -12.28 15.57
N SER A 40 -1.77 -12.56 14.33
CA SER A 40 -1.53 -13.91 13.82
C SER A 40 -0.32 -14.62 14.46
N GLY A 41 0.47 -13.91 15.27
CA GLY A 41 1.72 -14.40 15.87
C GLY A 41 2.97 -14.25 14.98
N TYR A 42 2.85 -13.68 13.78
CA TYR A 42 4.00 -13.37 12.92
C TYR A 42 4.60 -12.02 13.31
N VAL A 43 5.93 -11.90 13.18
CA VAL A 43 6.63 -10.63 13.33
C VAL A 43 7.11 -10.16 11.97
N TYR A 44 6.47 -9.13 11.45
CA TYR A 44 6.81 -8.53 10.16
C TYR A 44 7.87 -7.45 10.33
N GLN A 45 8.82 -7.44 9.40
CA GLN A 45 9.79 -6.38 9.17
C GLN A 45 9.40 -5.63 7.91
N TYR A 46 9.44 -4.30 7.93
CA TYR A 46 9.10 -3.51 6.75
C TYR A 46 9.86 -2.19 6.64
N TYR A 47 9.93 -1.70 5.41
CA TYR A 47 10.44 -0.40 5.02
C TYR A 47 9.39 0.33 4.19
N PHE A 48 9.32 1.66 4.32
CA PHE A 48 8.52 2.48 3.42
C PHE A 48 9.37 2.94 2.24
N GLU A 49 8.95 2.58 1.03
CA GLU A 49 9.68 2.87 -0.23
C GLU A 49 9.14 4.11 -0.95
N GLY A 50 8.06 4.70 -0.44
CA GLY A 50 7.43 5.88 -1.01
C GLY A 50 6.04 5.62 -1.55
N ARG A 51 5.53 6.61 -2.27
CA ARG A 51 4.19 6.60 -2.86
C ARG A 51 4.18 7.15 -4.27
N ARG A 52 3.11 6.86 -5.00
CA ARG A 52 2.81 7.49 -6.28
C ARG A 52 1.31 7.55 -6.52
N LEU A 53 0.89 8.51 -7.34
CA LEU A 53 -0.48 8.58 -7.83
C LEU A 53 -0.61 7.75 -9.10
N LEU A 54 -1.60 6.87 -9.14
CA LEU A 54 -1.95 6.04 -10.29
C LEU A 54 -3.40 6.29 -10.68
N LEU A 55 -3.74 5.90 -11.91
CA LEU A 55 -5.12 5.75 -12.35
C LEU A 55 -5.44 4.25 -12.40
N ARG A 56 -6.23 3.76 -11.44
CA ARG A 56 -6.63 2.36 -11.36
C ARG A 56 -8.11 2.25 -11.72
N ASP A 57 -8.43 1.52 -12.78
CA ASP A 57 -9.79 1.38 -13.28
C ASP A 57 -10.51 2.73 -13.52
N GLY A 58 -9.74 3.75 -13.93
CA GLY A 58 -10.24 5.12 -14.14
C GLY A 58 -10.35 5.98 -12.87
N VAL A 59 -10.00 5.44 -11.70
CA VAL A 59 -10.07 6.13 -10.41
C VAL A 59 -8.68 6.55 -9.95
N PRO A 60 -8.46 7.85 -9.64
CA PRO A 60 -7.24 8.31 -8.99
C PRO A 60 -6.99 7.55 -7.67
N THR A 61 -5.84 6.90 -7.57
CA THR A 61 -5.49 6.01 -6.46
C THR A 61 -4.05 6.23 -6.05
N ASN A 62 -3.83 6.55 -4.78
CA ASN A 62 -2.49 6.57 -4.21
C ASN A 62 -2.02 5.15 -3.94
N GLU A 63 -0.89 4.77 -4.51
CA GLU A 63 -0.16 3.58 -4.13
C GLU A 63 0.92 3.95 -3.13
N PHE A 64 0.91 3.32 -1.97
CA PHE A 64 1.98 3.35 -0.99
C PHE A 64 2.70 2.01 -1.05
N VAL A 65 4.01 2.02 -1.28
CA VAL A 65 4.81 0.81 -1.44
C VAL A 65 5.63 0.58 -0.19
N PHE A 66 5.49 -0.62 0.36
CA PHE A 66 6.27 -1.09 1.49
C PHE A 66 7.07 -2.32 1.10
N GLU A 67 8.35 -2.38 1.42
CA GLU A 67 9.10 -3.63 1.30
C GLU A 67 8.95 -4.40 2.62
N VAL A 68 8.41 -5.62 2.57
CA VAL A 68 7.98 -6.40 3.73
C VAL A 68 8.66 -7.77 3.75
N SER A 69 8.99 -8.26 4.94
CA SER A 69 9.44 -9.63 5.21
C SER A 69 8.85 -10.17 6.50
N ALA A 70 8.41 -11.42 6.50
CA ALA A 70 7.98 -12.13 7.72
C ALA A 70 9.08 -13.05 8.30
N ASP A 71 10.05 -13.46 7.47
CA ASP A 71 11.11 -14.42 7.83
C ASP A 71 12.50 -13.77 7.94
N ARG A 72 12.59 -12.45 7.67
CA ARG A 72 13.81 -11.63 7.62
C ARG A 72 14.81 -12.04 6.54
N ARG A 73 14.42 -12.93 5.63
CA ARG A 73 15.26 -13.45 4.53
C ARG A 73 14.75 -13.01 3.18
N ARG A 74 13.45 -13.11 2.95
CA ARG A 74 12.79 -12.69 1.72
C ARG A 74 12.02 -11.41 1.98
N TYR A 75 12.46 -10.35 1.32
CA TYR A 75 11.76 -9.08 1.25
C TYR A 75 11.00 -9.00 -0.06
N GLN A 76 9.77 -8.51 -0.01
CA GLN A 76 8.92 -8.34 -1.18
C GLN A 76 8.16 -7.01 -1.11
N PRO A 77 7.93 -6.34 -2.25
CA PRO A 77 7.10 -5.15 -2.28
C PRO A 77 5.63 -5.52 -2.04
N VAL A 78 4.98 -4.73 -1.20
CA VAL A 78 3.55 -4.78 -0.90
C VAL A 78 2.98 -3.40 -1.20
N SER A 79 2.06 -3.35 -2.16
CA SER A 79 1.32 -2.14 -2.51
C SER A 79 0.08 -2.01 -1.63
N VAL A 80 -0.10 -0.84 -1.04
CA VAL A 80 -1.33 -0.41 -0.39
C VAL A 80 -1.98 0.65 -1.27
N TYR A 81 -3.16 0.34 -1.80
CA TYR A 81 -3.93 1.22 -2.66
C TYR A 81 -5.00 1.96 -1.86
N VAL A 82 -4.95 3.28 -1.94
CA VAL A 82 -5.90 4.20 -1.31
C VAL A 82 -6.54 5.03 -2.40
N ALA A 83 -7.79 4.71 -2.75
CA ALA A 83 -8.53 5.46 -3.76
C ALA A 83 -8.90 6.84 -3.21
N GLU A 84 -8.74 7.89 -4.03
CA GLU A 84 -9.11 9.26 -3.63
C GLU A 84 -10.60 9.34 -3.28
N ALA A 85 -11.45 8.64 -4.05
CA ALA A 85 -12.89 8.58 -3.79
C ALA A 85 -13.25 8.07 -2.38
N VAL A 86 -12.51 7.10 -1.84
CA VAL A 86 -12.76 6.58 -0.48
C VAL A 86 -12.41 7.62 0.59
N LEU A 87 -11.33 8.37 0.38
CA LEU A 87 -10.93 9.44 1.29
C LEU A 87 -11.90 10.62 1.21
N GLU A 88 -12.29 11.02 0.00
CA GLU A 88 -13.25 12.11 -0.24
C GLU A 88 -14.62 11.79 0.37
N GLU A 89 -15.12 10.56 0.17
CA GLU A 89 -16.37 10.10 0.77
C GLU A 89 -16.32 10.16 2.31
N TRP A 90 -15.24 9.66 2.90
CA TRP A 90 -15.06 9.71 4.35
C TRP A 90 -14.94 11.15 4.87
N CYS A 91 -14.18 12.01 4.20
CA CYS A 91 -14.05 13.42 4.57
C CYS A 91 -15.39 14.16 4.50
N ALA A 92 -16.18 13.94 3.45
CA ALA A 92 -17.49 14.54 3.29
C ALA A 92 -18.45 14.11 4.41
N ARG A 93 -18.46 12.82 4.78
CA ARG A 93 -19.29 12.30 5.88
C ARG A 93 -18.90 12.86 7.24
N ASN A 94 -17.61 13.06 7.48
CA ASN A 94 -17.06 13.53 8.76
C ASN A 94 -16.76 15.05 8.78
N GLN A 95 -17.32 15.82 7.83
CA GLN A 95 -17.18 17.27 7.74
C GLN A 95 -15.72 17.78 7.74
N ARG A 96 -14.82 17.02 7.09
CA ARG A 96 -13.41 17.38 6.91
C ARG A 96 -13.13 17.89 5.50
N VAL A 97 -12.14 18.77 5.40
CA VAL A 97 -11.74 19.41 4.13
C VAL A 97 -10.84 18.50 3.29
N ASP A 98 -9.76 17.97 3.87
CA ASP A 98 -8.84 17.03 3.21
C ASP A 98 -7.93 16.36 4.26
N LEU A 99 -7.28 15.26 3.88
CA LEU A 99 -6.22 14.62 4.65
C LEU A 99 -4.85 15.05 4.14
N SER A 100 -3.99 15.48 5.06
CA SER A 100 -2.60 15.78 4.75
C SER A 100 -1.85 14.55 4.24
N SER A 101 -0.72 14.79 3.57
CA SER A 101 0.21 13.74 3.13
C SER A 101 0.59 12.75 4.25
N SER A 102 0.81 13.25 5.47
CA SER A 102 1.16 12.44 6.63
C SER A 102 -0.01 11.59 7.12
N GLN A 103 -1.23 12.15 7.14
CA GLN A 103 -2.44 11.41 7.50
C GLN A 103 -2.75 10.31 6.48
N ARG A 104 -2.66 10.60 5.18
CA ARG A 104 -2.83 9.60 4.10
C ARG A 104 -1.82 8.45 4.21
N HIS A 105 -0.56 8.76 4.53
CA HIS A 105 0.44 7.72 4.84
C HIS A 105 0.09 6.94 6.12
N GLY A 106 -0.44 7.61 7.15
CA GLY A 106 -0.96 6.98 8.36
C GLY A 106 -2.07 5.96 8.04
N VAL A 107 -3.05 6.35 7.22
CA VAL A 107 -4.12 5.47 6.76
C VAL A 107 -3.56 4.26 6.02
N ALA A 108 -2.68 4.47 5.04
CA ALA A 108 -2.07 3.37 4.29
C ALA A 108 -1.28 2.40 5.19
N LYS A 109 -0.56 2.94 6.17
CA LYS A 109 0.19 2.15 7.14
C LYS A 109 -0.74 1.33 8.04
N MET A 110 -1.86 1.90 8.49
CA MET A 110 -2.84 1.16 9.28
C MET A 110 -3.54 0.07 8.47
N ALA A 111 -3.83 0.32 7.20
CA ALA A 111 -4.35 -0.71 6.30
C ALA A 111 -3.34 -1.86 6.10
N LEU A 112 -2.05 -1.55 6.00
CA LEU A 112 -1.00 -2.58 5.97
C LEU A 112 -1.00 -3.44 7.24
N PHE A 113 -1.17 -2.82 8.41
CA PHE A 113 -1.22 -3.54 9.69
C PHE A 113 -2.46 -4.43 9.79
N GLY A 114 -3.63 -3.90 9.41
CA GLY A 114 -4.84 -4.71 9.29
C GLY A 114 -4.63 -5.93 8.38
N ALA A 115 -3.91 -5.77 7.26
CA ALA A 115 -3.56 -6.91 6.41
C ALA A 115 -2.58 -7.89 7.07
N PHE A 116 -1.62 -7.42 7.88
CA PHE A 116 -0.74 -8.30 8.65
C PHE A 116 -1.51 -9.13 9.68
N ASP A 117 -2.51 -8.53 10.31
CA ASP A 117 -3.30 -9.18 11.36
C ASP A 117 -4.33 -10.17 10.79
N GLN A 118 -4.97 -9.80 9.67
CA GLN A 118 -6.07 -10.59 9.09
C GLN A 118 -5.61 -11.73 8.18
N ARG A 119 -4.44 -11.62 7.53
CA ARG A 119 -3.97 -12.64 6.59
C ARG A 119 -3.39 -13.84 7.34
N ALA A 120 -3.86 -15.03 7.00
CA ALA A 120 -3.53 -16.25 7.74
C ALA A 120 -2.06 -16.66 7.55
N LYS A 121 -1.46 -16.31 6.41
CA LYS A 121 -0.10 -16.71 6.04
C LYS A 121 0.67 -15.57 5.39
N PRO A 122 1.99 -15.44 5.64
CA PRO A 122 2.81 -14.37 5.04
C PRO A 122 2.80 -14.34 3.51
N GLN A 123 2.62 -15.48 2.84
CA GLN A 123 2.54 -15.55 1.38
C GLN A 123 1.35 -14.76 0.82
N GLU A 124 0.29 -14.57 1.61
CA GLU A 124 -0.85 -13.76 1.21
C GLU A 124 -0.48 -12.27 1.12
N MET A 125 0.65 -11.86 1.71
CA MET A 125 1.24 -10.53 1.52
C MET A 125 1.71 -10.26 0.09
N GLU A 126 1.77 -11.26 -0.78
CA GLU A 126 1.99 -11.04 -2.22
C GLU A 126 0.79 -10.36 -2.89
N LYS A 127 -0.40 -10.43 -2.28
CA LYS A 127 -1.59 -9.72 -2.76
C LYS A 127 -1.52 -8.26 -2.29
N PRO A 128 -1.84 -7.29 -3.16
CA PRO A 128 -1.93 -5.90 -2.74
C PRO A 128 -3.01 -5.71 -1.68
N VAL A 129 -2.84 -4.70 -0.85
CA VAL A 129 -3.87 -4.23 0.09
C VAL A 129 -4.67 -3.15 -0.62
N VAL A 130 -5.99 -3.24 -0.58
CA VAL A 130 -6.89 -2.24 -1.17
C VAL A 130 -7.74 -1.71 -0.05
N LEU A 131 -7.62 -0.43 0.27
CA LEU A 131 -8.42 0.20 1.30
C LEU A 131 -9.88 0.25 0.86
N THR A 132 -10.75 -0.33 1.67
CA THR A 132 -12.21 -0.24 1.54
C THR A 132 -12.77 0.91 2.39
N SER A 133 -13.99 1.38 2.09
CA SER A 133 -14.66 2.40 2.92
C SER A 133 -14.88 1.93 4.37
N GLU A 134 -15.15 0.64 4.58
CA GLU A 134 -15.30 0.07 5.93
C GLU A 134 -13.98 0.07 6.71
N GLU A 135 -12.88 -0.30 6.07
CA GLU A 135 -11.55 -0.21 6.70
C GLU A 135 -11.16 1.24 6.96
N MET A 136 -11.56 2.18 6.10
CA MET A 136 -11.31 3.61 6.31
C MET A 136 -11.99 4.10 7.59
N ASP A 137 -13.25 3.73 7.85
CA ASP A 137 -13.95 4.08 9.08
C ASP A 137 -13.24 3.50 10.32
N ARG A 138 -12.89 2.19 10.28
CA ARG A 138 -12.15 1.53 11.38
C ARG A 138 -10.79 2.17 11.64
N ILE A 139 -10.06 2.52 10.58
CA ILE A 139 -8.74 3.14 10.68
C ILE A 139 -8.86 4.55 11.24
N ALA A 140 -9.82 5.35 10.76
CA ALA A 140 -10.04 6.70 11.25
C ALA A 140 -10.26 6.76 12.76
N GLU A 141 -11.05 5.84 13.29
CA GLU A 141 -11.25 5.67 14.73
C GLU A 141 -9.93 5.30 15.44
N ALA A 142 -9.18 4.34 14.89
CA ALA A 142 -7.96 3.82 15.51
C ALA A 142 -6.79 4.83 15.58
N ILE A 143 -6.64 5.69 14.56
CA ILE A 143 -5.59 6.72 14.54
C ILE A 143 -6.10 8.10 14.96
N ASP A 144 -7.28 8.14 15.58
CA ASP A 144 -7.96 9.35 16.04
C ASP A 144 -7.89 10.47 15.00
N LEU A 145 -8.18 10.12 13.74
CA LEU A 145 -8.32 11.14 12.70
C LEU A 145 -9.47 12.08 13.04
N GLU A 146 -10.38 11.65 13.93
CA GLU A 146 -11.51 12.41 14.47
C GLU A 146 -11.12 13.54 15.43
N ALA A 147 -10.01 13.44 16.17
CA ALA A 147 -9.48 14.56 16.94
C ALA A 147 -8.54 15.40 16.08
N GLY A 148 -8.96 16.63 15.76
CA GLY A 148 -8.11 17.66 15.18
C GLY A 148 -7.03 18.16 16.14
N THR A 149 -6.12 17.29 16.60
CA THR A 149 -4.93 17.69 17.34
C THR A 149 -3.70 17.17 16.62
N GLY A 150 -3.13 18.04 15.78
CA GLY A 150 -1.77 17.86 15.31
C GLY A 150 -0.83 17.76 16.51
N VAL A 151 -0.14 16.63 16.62
CA VAL A 151 1.14 16.55 17.31
C VAL A 151 2.05 15.68 16.44
N ALA A 152 2.85 16.35 15.61
CA ALA A 152 4.14 15.81 15.21
C ALA A 152 5.13 16.06 16.36
N PRO A 153 6.12 15.16 16.59
CA PRO A 153 7.08 15.26 17.70
C PRO A 153 8.00 16.48 17.60
#